data_AF-A0A317XC89-F1
#
_entry.id   AF-A0A317XC89-F1
#
_cell.length_a   1.000
_cell.length_b   1.000
_cell.length_c   1.000
_cell.angle_alpha   90.00
_cell.angle_beta   90.00
_cell.angle_gamma   90.00
#
_symmetry.space_group_name_H-M   'P 1'
#
loop_
_entity.id
_entity.type
_entity.pdbx_description
1 polymer ?
#
loop_
_entity_poly.entity_id
_entity_poly.type
_entity_poly.pdbx_seq_one_letter_code
_entity_poly.pdbx_strand_id
1 'polypeptide(L)'
;MLGQLAINIRVQAHLQDQEVFLLGYHGDRVHIVRGYFSKERIARVLAKGFSDKEVFELGFSRGWDLCRKEDWLEVMRGLTRLLRYLMSGEAMVGALQVLLQDGAETDV
;
A
#
# COMPACT_ATOMS: atom_id res chain seq x y z
N MET A 1 13.10 4.23 14.92
CA MET A 1 12.38 3.68 13.75
C MET A 1 10.87 3.68 13.95
N LEU A 2 10.35 3.28 15.13
CA LEU A 2 8.91 3.35 15.45
C LEU A 2 8.30 4.76 15.32
N GLY A 3 9.03 5.80 15.76
CA GLY A 3 8.55 7.19 15.65
C GLY A 3 8.33 7.68 14.21
N GLN A 4 9.11 7.19 13.24
CA GLN A 4 8.96 7.57 11.84
C GLN A 4 7.78 6.85 11.17
N LEU A 5 7.57 5.58 11.54
CA LEU A 5 6.38 4.83 11.16
C LEU A 5 5.11 5.49 11.75
N ALA A 6 5.17 5.93 13.01
CA ALA A 6 4.08 6.68 13.64
C ALA A 6 3.79 8.01 12.93
N ILE A 7 4.81 8.70 12.41
CA ILE A 7 4.62 9.94 11.62
C ILE A 7 3.85 9.67 10.31
N ASN A 8 4.14 8.58 9.60
CA ASN A 8 3.39 8.18 8.40
C ASN A 8 1.94 7.78 8.72
N ILE A 9 1.69 7.29 9.95
CA ILE A 9 0.38 6.87 10.43
C ILE A 9 -0.40 8.03 11.11
N ARG A 10 0.26 9.17 11.41
CA ARG A 10 -0.40 10.29 12.09
C ARG A 10 -1.52 10.84 11.22
N VAL A 11 -2.69 10.91 11.85
CA VAL A 11 -3.96 11.46 11.34
C VAL A 11 -3.71 12.77 10.62
N GLN A 12 -3.73 12.71 9.29
CA GLN A 12 -3.82 13.92 8.48
C GLN A 12 -5.30 14.18 8.24
N ALA A 13 -5.82 15.27 8.81
CA ALA A 13 -7.18 15.75 8.60
C ALA A 13 -7.49 16.18 7.15
N HIS A 14 -6.53 16.02 6.22
CA HIS A 14 -6.63 16.47 4.84
C HIS A 14 -6.43 15.29 3.90
N LEU A 15 -7.29 15.20 2.88
CA LEU A 15 -7.17 14.23 1.80
C LEU A 15 -5.83 14.42 1.07
N GLN A 16 -4.99 13.39 1.10
CA GLN A 16 -3.71 13.34 0.37
C GLN A 16 -3.75 12.25 -0.70
N ASP A 17 -2.80 12.33 -1.63
CA ASP A 17 -2.56 11.24 -2.56
C ASP A 17 -2.12 10.00 -1.79
N GLN A 18 -2.48 8.83 -2.30
CA GLN A 18 -2.21 7.56 -1.65
C GLN A 18 -1.50 6.59 -2.57
N GLU A 19 -0.51 5.89 -2.01
CA GLU A 19 0.13 4.73 -2.58
C GLU A 19 -0.25 3.49 -1.77
N VAL A 20 -0.85 2.52 -2.43
CA VAL A 20 -1.22 1.24 -1.84
C VAL A 20 -0.34 0.15 -2.43
N PHE A 21 0.28 -0.63 -1.55
CA PHE A 21 1.08 -1.78 -1.93
C PHE A 21 0.36 -3.05 -1.53
N LEU A 22 0.24 -3.99 -2.47
CA LEU A 22 -0.32 -5.32 -2.23
C LEU A 22 0.77 -6.36 -2.51
N LEU A 23 0.86 -7.36 -1.64
CA LEU A 23 1.60 -8.58 -1.91
C LEU A 23 0.58 -9.65 -2.30
N GLY A 24 0.67 -10.15 -3.53
CA GLY A 24 -0.32 -11.07 -4.07
C GLY A 24 0.30 -12.16 -4.91
N TYR A 25 -0.46 -13.24 -5.10
CA TYR A 25 -0.10 -14.32 -6.01
C TYR A 25 -0.85 -14.18 -7.32
N HIS A 26 -0.15 -14.44 -8.42
CA HIS A 26 -0.75 -14.70 -9.73
C HIS A 26 -0.19 -16.03 -10.24
N GLY A 27 -1.00 -17.08 -10.15
CA GLY A 27 -0.53 -18.46 -10.32
C GLY A 27 0.43 -18.86 -9.19
N ASP A 28 1.57 -19.43 -9.55
CA ASP A 28 2.66 -19.84 -8.66
C ASP A 28 3.62 -18.70 -8.30
N ARG A 29 3.37 -17.48 -8.80
CA ARG A 29 4.28 -16.35 -8.67
C ARG A 29 3.76 -15.29 -7.71
N VAL A 30 4.67 -14.78 -6.89
CA VAL A 30 4.43 -13.62 -6.03
C VAL A 30 4.75 -12.32 -6.75
N HIS A 31 3.91 -11.31 -6.54
CA HIS A 31 4.08 -9.96 -7.04
C HIS A 31 3.90 -8.94 -5.93
N ILE A 32 4.70 -7.87 -5.98
CA ILE A 32 4.39 -6.62 -5.30
C ILE A 32 3.65 -5.75 -6.32
N VAL A 33 2.44 -5.34 -5.97
CA VAL A 33 1.59 -4.47 -6.78
C VAL A 33 1.54 -3.10 -6.12
N ARG A 34 1.70 -2.04 -6.91
CA ARG A 34 1.58 -0.64 -6.48
C ARG A 34 0.39 0.00 -7.20
N GLY A 35 -0.57 0.50 -6.43
CA GLY A 35 -1.63 1.38 -6.91
C GLY A 35 -1.39 2.80 -6.42
N TYR A 36 -1.58 3.79 -7.30
CA TYR A 36 -1.55 5.21 -6.95
C TYR A 36 -2.94 5.82 -7.10
N PHE A 37 -3.38 6.52 -6.06
CA PHE A 37 -4.72 7.08 -5.96
C PHE A 37 -4.59 8.56 -5.58
N SER A 38 -4.86 9.46 -6.52
CA SER A 38 -4.81 10.89 -6.22
C SER A 38 -5.96 11.30 -5.29
N LYS A 39 -5.74 12.35 -4.49
CA LYS A 39 -6.76 12.90 -3.60
C LYS A 39 -8.03 13.30 -4.35
N GLU A 40 -7.93 13.83 -5.57
CA GLU A 40 -9.09 14.21 -6.38
C GLU A 40 -9.91 12.98 -6.75
N ARG A 41 -9.23 11.88 -7.08
CA ARG A 41 -9.88 10.62 -7.43
C ARG A 41 -10.58 10.02 -6.22
N ILE A 42 -9.91 10.00 -5.06
CA ILE A 42 -10.48 9.53 -3.79
C ILE A 42 -11.70 10.39 -3.42
N ALA A 43 -11.57 11.72 -3.43
CA ALA A 43 -12.67 12.64 -3.12
C ALA A 43 -13.87 12.43 -4.06
N ARG A 44 -13.62 12.25 -5.35
CA ARG A 44 -14.67 11.98 -6.33
C ARG A 44 -15.40 10.67 -6.04
N VAL A 45 -14.67 9.58 -5.75
CA VAL A 45 -15.28 8.27 -5.44
C VAL A 45 -16.08 8.33 -4.14
N LEU A 46 -15.56 9.02 -3.11
CA LEU A 46 -16.31 9.23 -1.86
C LEU A 46 -17.59 10.03 -2.08
N ALA A 47 -17.57 11.04 -2.96
CA ALA A 47 -18.73 11.91 -3.21
C ALA A 47 -19.77 11.30 -4.16
N LYS A 48 -19.34 10.52 -5.17
CA LYS A 48 -20.19 10.05 -6.27
C LYS A 48 -20.32 8.53 -6.35
N GLY A 49 -19.66 7.80 -5.46
CA GLY A 49 -19.51 6.36 -5.55
C GLY A 49 -18.53 5.94 -6.64
N PHE A 50 -18.35 4.62 -6.75
CA PHE A 50 -17.53 4.00 -7.77
C PHE A 50 -18.31 3.85 -9.08
N SER A 51 -17.77 4.39 -10.18
CA SER A 51 -18.33 4.23 -11.52
C SER A 51 -17.68 3.06 -12.26
N ASP A 52 -18.47 2.32 -13.04
CA ASP A 52 -17.99 1.21 -13.89
C ASP A 52 -16.94 1.61 -14.95
N LYS A 53 -16.81 2.92 -15.21
CA LYS A 53 -15.80 3.48 -16.13
C LYS A 53 -14.48 3.82 -15.43
N GLU A 54 -14.39 3.61 -14.13
CA GLU A 54 -13.18 3.89 -13.37
C GLU A 54 -12.12 2.84 -13.63
N VAL A 55 -10.99 3.29 -14.17
CA VAL A 55 -9.81 2.45 -14.39
C VAL A 55 -8.67 2.97 -13.53
N PHE A 56 -8.00 2.06 -12.83
CA PHE A 56 -6.82 2.31 -12.02
C PHE A 56 -5.66 1.56 -12.63
N GLU A 57 -4.57 2.27 -12.87
CA GLU A 57 -3.34 1.65 -13.32
C GLU A 57 -2.64 1.04 -12.10
N LEU A 58 -2.33 -0.25 -12.22
CA LEU A 58 -1.58 -1.00 -11.23
C LEU A 58 -0.19 -1.31 -11.79
N GLY A 59 0.84 -0.87 -11.07
CA GLY A 59 2.22 -1.26 -11.36
C GLY A 59 2.51 -2.62 -10.74
N PHE A 60 2.88 -3.60 -11.55
CA PHE A 60 3.28 -4.92 -11.08
C PHE A 60 4.80 -5.05 -11.10
N SER A 61 5.37 -5.61 -10.03
CA SER A 61 6.71 -6.17 -10.10
C SER A 61 6.76 -7.35 -11.07
N ARG A 62 7.98 -7.77 -11.43
CA ARG A 62 8.17 -9.12 -12.00
C ARG A 62 7.58 -10.17 -11.04
N GLY A 63 7.06 -11.26 -11.59
CA GLY A 63 6.55 -12.38 -10.82
C GLY A 63 7.66 -13.31 -10.37
N TRP A 64 7.76 -13.54 -9.07
CA TRP A 64 8.80 -14.36 -8.46
C TRP A 64 8.28 -15.74 -8.08
N ASP A 65 8.99 -16.79 -8.48
CA ASP A 65 8.73 -18.15 -8.01
C ASP A 65 9.49 -18.39 -6.71
N LEU A 66 8.76 -18.49 -5.59
CA LEU A 66 9.37 -18.66 -4.27
C LEU A 66 10.08 -19.99 -4.08
N CYS A 67 9.83 -21.00 -4.94
CA CYS A 67 10.53 -22.28 -4.91
C CYS A 67 11.97 -22.15 -5.41
N ARG A 68 12.30 -21.06 -6.12
CA ARG A 68 13.65 -20.79 -6.62
C ARG A 68 14.38 -19.86 -5.66
N LYS A 69 15.59 -20.27 -5.26
CA LYS A 69 16.41 -19.52 -4.30
C LYS A 69 16.71 -18.09 -4.76
N GLU A 70 16.93 -17.90 -6.06
CA GLU A 70 17.26 -16.59 -6.64
C GLU A 70 16.07 -15.64 -6.54
N ASP A 71 14.88 -16.14 -6.89
CA ASP A 71 13.63 -15.38 -6.82
C ASP A 71 13.24 -15.10 -5.37
N TRP A 72 13.43 -16.05 -4.45
CA TRP A 72 13.25 -15.82 -3.01
C TRP A 72 14.13 -14.66 -2.50
N LEU A 73 15.41 -14.64 -2.85
CA LEU A 73 16.32 -13.56 -2.44
C LEU A 73 15.89 -12.21 -3.01
N GLU A 74 15.38 -12.18 -4.24
CA GLU A 74 14.88 -10.95 -4.83
C GLU A 74 13.56 -10.45 -4.22
N VAL A 75 12.64 -11.35 -3.89
CA VAL A 75 11.42 -11.02 -3.14
C VAL A 75 11.77 -10.39 -1.81
N MET A 76 12.68 -11.03 -1.05
CA MET A 76 13.10 -10.50 0.25
C MET A 76 13.77 -9.13 0.14
N ARG A 77 14.56 -8.89 -0.92
CA ARG A 77 15.11 -7.55 -1.21
C ARG A 77 14.01 -6.54 -1.55
N GLY A 78 13.02 -6.94 -2.35
CA GLY A 78 11.86 -6.10 -2.68
C GLY A 78 11.07 -5.71 -1.43
N LEU A 79 10.74 -6.68 -0.58
CA LEU A 79 10.04 -6.47 0.70
C LEU A 79 10.85 -5.59 1.66
N THR A 80 12.17 -5.78 1.74
CA THR A 80 13.03 -4.94 2.58
C THR A 80 13.04 -3.48 2.09
N ARG A 81 13.06 -3.26 0.77
CA ARG A 81 12.97 -1.91 0.18
C ARG A 81 11.61 -1.27 0.44
N LEU A 82 10.54 -2.04 0.28
CA LEU A 82 9.18 -1.58 0.59
C LEU A 82 9.07 -1.19 2.07
N LEU A 83 9.51 -2.05 2.98
CA LEU A 83 9.51 -1.76 4.42
C LEU A 83 10.31 -0.48 4.73
N ARG A 84 11.48 -0.30 4.12
CA ARG A 84 12.27 0.93 4.28
C ARG A 84 11.54 2.17 3.78
N TYR A 85 10.87 2.08 2.62
CA TYR A 85 10.04 3.16 2.10
C TYR A 85 8.89 3.49 3.07
N LEU A 86 8.17 2.48 3.56
CA LEU A 86 7.09 2.64 4.53
C LEU A 86 7.57 3.27 5.85
N MET A 87 8.84 3.07 6.23
CA MET A 87 9.45 3.68 7.41
C MET A 87 10.15 5.02 7.14
N SER A 88 10.17 5.51 5.89
CA SER A 88 10.99 6.66 5.51
C SER A 88 10.47 8.01 6.01
N GLY A 89 9.19 8.10 6.38
CA GLY A 89 8.52 9.40 6.62
C GLY A 89 7.87 10.04 5.40
N GLU A 90 8.17 9.52 4.21
CA GLU A 90 7.71 10.07 2.92
C GLU A 90 6.66 9.16 2.25
N ALA A 91 6.14 8.18 2.98
CA ALA A 91 5.24 7.18 2.43
C ALA A 91 3.81 7.72 2.36
N MET A 92 3.21 7.68 1.17
CA MET A 92 1.84 8.13 0.93
C MET A 92 0.80 7.07 1.36
N VAL A 93 0.84 6.57 2.59
CA VAL A 93 0.03 5.40 3.03
C VAL A 93 -1.18 5.75 3.91
N GLY A 94 -1.94 6.78 3.51
CA GLY A 94 -3.08 7.30 4.27
C GLY A 94 -4.17 6.26 4.61
N ALA A 95 -4.41 5.27 3.75
CA ALA A 95 -5.45 4.24 3.97
C ALA A 95 -5.16 3.30 5.16
N LEU A 96 -3.89 3.08 5.51
CA LEU A 96 -3.52 2.27 6.68
C LEU A 96 -3.91 2.95 8.00
N GLN A 97 -4.10 4.28 8.00
CA GLN A 97 -4.51 5.04 9.18
C GLN A 97 -5.92 4.65 9.64
N VAL A 98 -6.86 4.52 8.69
CA VAL A 98 -8.26 4.18 8.99
C VAL A 98 -8.38 2.76 9.55
N LEU A 99 -7.70 1.79 8.92
CA LEU A 99 -7.71 0.38 9.37
C LEU A 99 -7.07 0.19 10.76
N LEU A 100 -6.00 0.93 11.07
CA LEU A 100 -5.33 0.86 12.36
C LEU A 100 -6.10 1.58 13.49
N GLN A 101 -6.95 2.56 13.15
CA GLN A 101 -7.86 3.20 14.11
C GLN A 101 -9.05 2.31 14.44
N ASP A 102 -9.65 1.67 13.43
CA ASP A 102 -10.80 0.77 13.61
C ASP A 102 -10.41 -0.46 14.47
N GLY A 103 -9.19 -0.99 14.27
CA GLY A 103 -8.65 -2.08 15.09
C GLY A 103 -8.29 -1.69 16.54
N ALA A 104 -8.24 -0.40 16.87
CA ALA A 104 -8.00 0.09 18.22
C ALA A 104 -9.29 0.38 19.01
N GLU A 105 -10.45 0.47 18.33
CA GLU A 105 -11.77 0.63 18.96
C GLU A 105 -12.45 -0.71 19.30
N THR A 106 -11.95 -1.84 18.78
CA THR A 106 -12.52 -3.18 19.03
C THR A 106 -11.99 -3.91 20.28
N ASP A 107 -11.07 -3.30 21.03
CA ASP A 107 -10.57 -3.83 22.31
C ASP A 107 -11.12 -3.00 23.51
N VAL A 108 -12.44 -3.02 23.75
CA VAL A 108 -13.08 -2.60 25.01
C VAL A 108 -14.25 -3.52 25.36
#